data_AF-A0A9D5KJ18-F1
#
_entry.id   AF-A0A9D5KJ18-F1
#
_cell.length_a   1.000
_cell.length_b   1.000
_cell.length_c   1.000
_cell.angle_alpha   90.00
_cell.angle_beta   90.00
_cell.angle_gamma   90.00
#
_symmetry.space_group_name_H-M   'P 1'
#
loop_
_entity.id
_entity.type
_entity.pdbx_description
1 polymer ?
#
loop_
_entity_poly.entity_id
_entity_poly.type
_entity_poly.pdbx_seq_one_letter_code
_entity_poly.pdbx_strand_id
1 'polypeptide(L)'
;MQNNAEKINPWLNIWFRPRETFNYVLNNPHNLHKGILIFLGGFSYSLSRAYGLHLGNTLGFEKIIIFSLMLGPISGLVVVYLGSFILKTIGRIFKGIASYSGLQSVIIWSMVPLIGLLPIWLIRFLLLGAETFTASGAARGWNSPVLLLLNGIHLGLALWMYVILAKGLSVAEGFSMWKAIGTMLIAFMVFIVLFVIIALTFLPLF
;
A
#
# COMPACT_ATOMS: atom_id res chain seq x y z
N MET A 1 0.47 25.17 -29.93
CA MET A 1 0.96 23.81 -30.22
C MET A 1 0.33 22.86 -29.22
N GLN A 2 -0.77 22.20 -29.61
CA GLN A 2 -1.40 21.15 -28.79
C GLN A 2 -0.44 19.96 -28.81
N ASN A 3 0.28 19.77 -27.71
CA ASN A 3 1.20 18.65 -27.59
C ASN A 3 0.35 17.38 -27.56
N ASN A 4 0.52 16.50 -28.53
CA ASN A 4 0.00 15.13 -28.53
C ASN A 4 0.70 14.35 -27.40
N ALA A 5 0.45 14.74 -26.14
CA ALA A 5 0.81 13.93 -25.00
C ALA A 5 0.01 12.65 -25.15
N GLU A 6 0.67 11.59 -25.62
CA GLU A 6 0.14 10.23 -25.61
C GLU A 6 -0.62 10.05 -24.30
N LYS A 7 -1.90 9.70 -24.40
CA LYS A 7 -2.78 9.50 -23.26
C LYS A 7 -2.29 8.23 -22.54
N ILE A 8 -1.29 8.40 -21.68
CA ILE A 8 -0.72 7.33 -20.86
C ILE A 8 -1.84 6.77 -19.98
N ASN A 9 -2.01 5.45 -19.98
CA ASN A 9 -2.86 4.79 -19.01
C ASN A 9 -2.07 4.58 -17.70
N PRO A 10 -2.31 5.39 -16.64
CA PRO A 10 -1.52 5.32 -15.42
C PRO A 10 -1.67 3.98 -14.68
N TRP A 11 -2.78 3.26 -14.86
CA TRP A 11 -3.01 1.96 -14.21
C TRP A 11 -2.08 0.86 -14.73
N LEU A 12 -1.74 0.90 -16.02
CA LEU A 12 -0.85 -0.09 -16.65
C LEU A 12 0.61 0.38 -16.61
N ASN A 13 0.83 1.66 -16.87
CA ASN A 13 2.20 2.17 -16.96
C ASN A 13 2.90 2.22 -15.60
N ILE A 14 2.18 2.31 -14.47
CA ILE A 14 2.83 2.35 -13.15
C ILE A 14 3.66 1.10 -12.85
N TRP A 15 3.30 -0.04 -13.44
CA TRP A 15 3.96 -1.33 -13.26
C TRP A 15 5.36 -1.37 -13.86
N PHE A 16 5.59 -0.64 -14.94
CA PHE A 16 6.84 -0.73 -15.71
C PHE A 16 7.56 0.62 -15.82
N ARG A 17 6.80 1.72 -15.84
CA ARG A 17 7.28 3.10 -15.99
C ARG A 17 6.72 4.02 -14.89
N PRO A 18 7.01 3.73 -13.61
CA PRO A 18 6.49 4.51 -12.47
C PRO A 18 6.91 5.99 -12.51
N ARG A 19 8.15 6.33 -12.91
CA ARG A 19 8.59 7.74 -12.98
C ARG A 19 7.75 8.55 -14.00
N GLU A 20 7.57 8.02 -15.20
CA GLU A 20 6.71 8.63 -16.23
C GLU A 20 5.26 8.75 -15.74
N THR A 21 4.76 7.71 -15.08
CA THR A 21 3.41 7.72 -14.50
C THR A 21 3.27 8.82 -13.45
N PHE A 22 4.25 9.00 -12.56
CA PHE A 22 4.22 10.06 -11.55
C PHE A 22 4.32 11.46 -12.16
N ASN A 23 5.16 11.65 -13.18
CA ASN A 23 5.18 12.90 -13.95
C ASN A 23 3.81 13.20 -14.57
N TYR A 24 3.11 12.19 -15.09
CA TYR A 24 1.78 12.37 -15.66
C TYR A 24 0.72 12.70 -14.60
N VAL A 25 0.59 11.89 -13.54
CA VAL A 25 -0.50 12.02 -12.55
C VAL A 25 -0.35 13.26 -11.66
N LEU A 26 0.88 13.71 -11.40
CA LEU A 26 1.13 14.93 -10.62
C LEU A 26 0.78 16.20 -11.42
N ASN A 27 0.95 16.18 -12.75
CA ASN A 27 0.58 17.28 -13.63
C ASN A 27 -0.89 17.25 -14.08
N ASN A 28 -1.61 16.15 -13.84
CA ASN A 28 -3.02 15.95 -14.26
C ASN A 28 -3.92 15.50 -13.08
N PRO A 29 -4.05 16.30 -12.00
CA PRO A 29 -4.65 15.85 -10.74
C PRO A 29 -6.17 15.62 -10.78
N HIS A 30 -6.90 16.22 -11.73
CA HIS A 30 -8.37 16.22 -11.79
C HIS A 30 -8.99 14.99 -12.46
N ASN A 31 -8.20 14.17 -13.17
CA ASN A 31 -8.73 13.09 -14.03
C ASN A 31 -8.71 11.70 -13.38
N LEU A 32 -8.44 11.60 -12.07
CA LEU A 32 -8.04 10.34 -11.45
C LEU A 32 -8.98 9.97 -10.29
N HIS A 33 -9.58 8.77 -10.39
CA HIS A 33 -10.52 8.19 -9.42
C HIS A 33 -9.83 7.79 -8.10
N LYS A 34 -9.26 8.75 -7.37
CA LYS A 34 -8.46 8.53 -6.16
C LYS A 34 -9.22 7.73 -5.09
N GLY A 35 -10.53 7.92 -4.95
CA GLY A 35 -11.36 7.19 -4.00
C GLY A 35 -11.35 5.67 -4.21
N ILE A 36 -11.41 5.21 -5.46
CA ILE A 36 -11.43 3.76 -5.75
C ILE A 36 -10.07 3.11 -5.44
N LEU A 37 -8.98 3.83 -5.69
CA LEU A 37 -7.62 3.37 -5.38
C LEU A 37 -7.42 3.24 -3.87
N ILE A 38 -7.89 4.22 -3.09
CA ILE A 38 -7.82 4.17 -1.63
C ILE A 38 -8.65 3.00 -1.09
N PHE A 39 -9.87 2.84 -1.61
CA PHE A 39 -10.75 1.74 -1.19
C PHE A 39 -10.14 0.38 -1.49
N LEU A 40 -9.77 0.11 -2.75
CA LEU A 40 -9.25 -1.19 -3.17
C LEU A 40 -7.86 -1.47 -2.58
N GLY A 41 -6.99 -0.46 -2.52
CA GLY A 41 -5.66 -0.56 -1.92
C GLY A 41 -5.74 -0.85 -0.43
N GLY A 42 -6.60 -0.12 0.29
CA GLY A 42 -6.85 -0.35 1.72
C GLY A 42 -7.49 -1.70 2.02
N PHE A 43 -8.48 -2.12 1.22
CA PHE A 43 -9.09 -3.44 1.33
C PHE A 43 -8.06 -4.56 1.14
N SER A 44 -7.29 -4.50 0.05
CA SER A 44 -6.26 -5.50 -0.24
C SER A 44 -5.17 -5.54 0.84
N TYR A 45 -4.73 -4.37 1.31
CA TYR A 45 -3.78 -4.27 2.42
C TYR A 45 -4.33 -4.90 3.70
N SER A 46 -5.61 -4.67 4.03
CA SER A 46 -6.25 -5.27 5.20
C SER A 46 -6.26 -6.80 5.13
N LEU A 47 -6.56 -7.38 3.95
CA LEU A 47 -6.47 -8.83 3.75
C LEU A 47 -5.04 -9.35 3.96
N SER A 48 -4.03 -8.64 3.44
CA SER A 48 -2.61 -8.97 3.67
C SER A 48 -2.24 -8.94 5.15
N ARG A 49 -2.78 -7.97 5.92
CA ARG A 49 -2.58 -7.91 7.38
C ARG A 49 -3.27 -9.06 8.09
N ALA A 50 -4.52 -9.37 7.75
CA ALA A 50 -5.25 -10.48 8.34
C ALA A 50 -4.54 -11.83 8.10
N TYR A 51 -3.99 -12.00 6.90
CA TYR A 51 -3.18 -13.15 6.53
C TYR A 51 -1.88 -13.25 7.33
N GLY A 52 -1.09 -12.17 7.38
CA GLY A 52 0.19 -12.15 8.08
C GLY A 52 0.08 -12.26 9.60
N LEU A 53 -1.05 -11.85 10.18
CA LEU A 53 -1.34 -11.95 11.62
C LEU A 53 -2.11 -13.22 12.00
N HIS A 54 -2.40 -14.11 11.04
CA HIS A 54 -3.17 -15.32 11.26
C HIS A 54 -4.52 -15.08 11.95
N LEU A 55 -5.23 -14.00 11.58
CA LEU A 55 -6.48 -13.61 12.24
C LEU A 55 -7.60 -14.65 12.12
N GLY A 56 -7.49 -15.62 11.21
CA GLY A 56 -8.40 -16.76 11.11
C GLY A 56 -8.41 -17.67 12.33
N ASN A 57 -7.36 -17.62 13.17
CA ASN A 57 -7.30 -18.39 14.41
C ASN A 57 -8.22 -17.81 15.51
N THR A 58 -8.57 -16.52 15.42
CA THR A 58 -9.36 -15.80 16.43
C THR A 58 -10.68 -15.27 15.87
N LEU A 59 -10.71 -14.91 14.59
CA LEU A 59 -11.87 -14.40 13.87
C LEU A 59 -12.31 -15.39 12.79
N GLY A 60 -13.62 -15.54 12.61
CA GLY A 60 -14.18 -16.29 11.48
C GLY A 60 -13.87 -15.61 10.14
N PHE A 61 -13.84 -16.40 9.07
CA PHE A 61 -13.56 -15.94 7.71
C PHE A 61 -14.47 -14.76 7.29
N GLU A 62 -15.76 -14.86 7.58
CA GLU A 62 -16.77 -13.85 7.25
C GLU A 62 -16.47 -12.52 7.97
N LYS A 63 -16.10 -12.59 9.26
CA LYS A 63 -15.73 -11.41 10.05
C LYS A 63 -14.51 -10.72 9.48
N ILE A 64 -13.51 -11.48 9.03
CA ILE A 64 -12.31 -10.93 8.40
C ILE A 64 -12.68 -10.19 7.12
N ILE A 65 -13.50 -10.77 6.25
CA ILE A 65 -13.94 -10.11 5.01
C ILE A 65 -14.71 -8.82 5.31
N ILE A 66 -15.67 -8.85 6.25
CA ILE A 66 -16.47 -7.68 6.64
C ILE A 66 -15.57 -6.59 7.21
N PHE A 67 -14.69 -6.93 8.17
CA PHE A 67 -13.78 -5.96 8.76
C PHE A 67 -12.79 -5.41 7.74
N SER A 68 -12.28 -6.23 6.82
CA SER A 68 -11.41 -5.72 5.75
C SER A 68 -12.16 -4.77 4.82
N LEU A 69 -13.42 -5.06 4.48
CA LEU A 69 -14.23 -4.21 3.60
C LEU A 69 -14.56 -2.86 4.25
N MET A 70 -14.78 -2.84 5.56
CA MET A 70 -15.13 -1.62 6.31
C MET A 70 -13.89 -0.85 6.76
N LEU A 71 -12.98 -1.52 7.48
CA LEU A 71 -11.81 -0.89 8.11
C LEU A 71 -10.65 -0.71 7.13
N GLY A 72 -10.56 -1.53 6.08
CA GLY A 72 -9.52 -1.42 5.06
C GLY A 72 -9.51 -0.04 4.40
N PRO A 73 -10.61 0.44 3.80
CA PRO A 73 -10.70 1.78 3.22
C PRO A 73 -10.42 2.91 4.22
N ILE A 74 -10.90 2.77 5.47
CA ILE A 74 -10.63 3.74 6.54
C ILE A 74 -9.13 3.82 6.83
N SER A 75 -8.47 2.66 6.96
CA SER A 75 -7.01 2.60 7.13
C SER A 75 -6.27 3.19 5.93
N GLY A 76 -6.76 2.98 4.70
CA GLY A 76 -6.23 3.59 3.49
C GLY A 76 -6.29 5.12 3.54
N LEU A 77 -7.41 5.69 3.99
CA LEU A 77 -7.53 7.14 4.20
C LEU A 77 -6.51 7.62 5.24
N VAL A 78 -6.43 6.97 6.40
CA VAL A 78 -5.46 7.32 7.45
C VAL A 78 -4.04 7.32 6.89
N VAL A 79 -3.63 6.25 6.19
CA VAL A 79 -2.31 6.14 5.56
C VAL A 79 -2.07 7.27 4.56
N VAL A 80 -3.05 7.63 3.73
CA VAL A 80 -2.90 8.71 2.75
C VAL A 80 -2.73 10.06 3.44
N TYR A 81 -3.61 10.43 4.38
CA TYR A 81 -3.58 11.75 5.00
C TYR A 81 -2.43 11.90 6.00
N LEU A 82 -2.29 10.95 6.94
CA LEU A 82 -1.23 10.96 7.94
C LEU A 82 0.13 10.69 7.29
N GLY A 83 0.20 9.73 6.37
CA GLY A 83 1.44 9.44 5.64
C GLY A 83 1.89 10.61 4.79
N SER A 84 0.99 11.31 4.08
CA SER A 84 1.38 12.52 3.33
C SER A 84 1.89 13.63 4.24
N PHE A 85 1.32 13.77 5.45
CA PHE A 85 1.77 14.76 6.42
C PHE A 85 3.18 14.44 6.93
N ILE A 86 3.40 13.20 7.35
CA ILE A 86 4.70 12.73 7.84
C ILE A 86 5.76 12.83 6.73
N LEU A 87 5.46 12.32 5.52
CA LEU A 87 6.37 12.39 4.39
C LEU A 87 6.71 13.84 4.02
N LYS A 88 5.73 14.74 4.02
CA LYS A 88 5.98 16.16 3.76
C LYS A 88 6.95 16.74 4.80
N THR A 89 6.70 16.52 6.08
CA THR A 89 7.51 17.05 7.17
C THR A 89 8.96 16.56 7.08
N ILE A 90 9.15 15.25 6.87
CA ILE A 90 10.50 14.68 6.72
C ILE A 90 11.15 15.13 5.40
N GLY A 91 10.37 15.19 4.32
CA GLY A 91 10.82 15.68 3.01
C GLY A 91 11.40 17.09 3.09
N ARG A 92 10.83 17.97 3.92
CA ARG A 92 11.38 19.32 4.16
C ARG A 92 12.78 19.32 4.77
N ILE A 93 13.12 18.33 5.61
CA ILE A 93 14.49 18.16 6.15
C ILE A 93 15.49 17.96 4.99
N PHE A 94 15.08 17.25 3.95
CA PHE A 94 15.88 17.02 2.74
C PHE A 94 15.71 18.09 1.65
N LYS A 95 15.07 19.23 1.99
CA LYS A 95 14.73 20.34 1.07
C LYS A 95 13.76 19.95 -0.05
N GLY A 96 12.91 18.95 0.20
CA GLY A 96 11.86 18.53 -0.72
C GLY A 96 10.81 19.63 -0.96
N ILE A 97 10.26 19.67 -2.17
CA ILE A 97 9.34 20.71 -2.63
C ILE A 97 7.88 20.24 -2.77
N ALA A 98 7.58 18.97 -2.51
CA ALA A 98 6.27 18.39 -2.84
C ALA A 98 5.13 19.09 -2.10
N SER A 99 4.02 19.29 -2.82
CA SER A 99 2.75 19.71 -2.23
C SER A 99 2.10 18.55 -1.47
N TYR A 100 1.23 18.86 -0.51
CA TYR A 100 0.52 17.83 0.26
C TYR A 100 -0.35 16.94 -0.65
N SER A 101 -1.07 17.53 -1.60
CA SER A 101 -1.88 16.80 -2.59
C SER A 101 -1.04 15.99 -3.59
N GLY A 102 0.17 16.45 -3.90
CA GLY A 102 1.15 15.70 -4.68
C GLY A 102 1.56 14.41 -3.96
N LEU A 103 1.90 14.52 -2.68
CA LEU A 103 2.26 13.35 -1.86
C LEU A 103 1.10 12.39 -1.65
N GLN A 104 -0.12 12.88 -1.46
CA GLN A 104 -1.32 12.03 -1.44
C GLN A 104 -1.43 11.23 -2.74
N SER A 105 -1.23 11.89 -3.88
CA SER A 105 -1.29 11.22 -5.19
C SER A 105 -0.18 10.18 -5.32
N VAL A 106 1.03 10.47 -4.82
CA VAL A 106 2.13 9.50 -4.77
C VAL A 106 1.74 8.24 -3.98
N ILE A 107 1.22 8.41 -2.76
CA ILE A 107 0.81 7.28 -1.91
C ILE A 107 -0.30 6.48 -2.60
N ILE A 108 -1.37 7.14 -3.03
CA ILE A 108 -2.54 6.49 -3.64
C ILE A 108 -2.15 5.66 -4.86
N TRP A 109 -1.34 6.22 -5.77
CA TRP A 109 -0.90 5.51 -6.96
C TRP A 109 0.11 4.40 -6.63
N SER A 110 0.93 4.57 -5.60
CA SER A 110 1.84 3.50 -5.17
C SER A 110 1.11 2.25 -4.66
N MET A 111 -0.18 2.34 -4.29
CA MET A 111 -0.99 1.20 -3.85
C MET A 111 -1.47 0.30 -5.00
N VAL A 112 -1.31 0.68 -6.27
CA VAL A 112 -1.80 -0.11 -7.42
C VAL A 112 -1.32 -1.58 -7.40
N PRO A 113 -0.06 -1.91 -7.08
CA PRO A 113 0.38 -3.31 -6.96
C PRO A 113 -0.40 -4.11 -5.91
N LEU A 114 -0.83 -3.46 -4.81
CA LEU A 114 -1.66 -4.13 -3.80
C LEU A 114 -3.04 -4.45 -4.37
N ILE A 115 -3.61 -3.59 -5.21
CA ILE A 115 -4.89 -3.89 -5.89
C ILE A 115 -4.73 -5.11 -6.80
N GLY A 116 -3.57 -5.27 -7.42
CA GLY A 116 -3.20 -6.48 -8.18
C GLY A 116 -3.18 -7.77 -7.36
N LEU A 117 -3.19 -7.71 -6.02
CA LEU A 117 -3.35 -8.89 -5.17
C LEU A 117 -4.80 -9.38 -5.04
N LEU A 118 -5.81 -8.57 -5.38
CA LEU A 118 -7.21 -8.99 -5.22
C LEU A 118 -7.55 -10.28 -6.00
N PRO A 119 -7.12 -10.46 -7.26
CA PRO A 119 -7.26 -11.75 -7.95
C PRO A 119 -6.52 -12.89 -7.23
N ILE A 120 -5.35 -12.62 -6.64
CA ILE A 120 -4.57 -13.60 -5.88
C ILE A 120 -5.33 -14.04 -4.61
N TRP A 121 -6.03 -13.12 -3.95
CA TRP A 121 -6.90 -13.43 -2.83
C TRP A 121 -8.03 -14.36 -3.21
N LEU A 122 -8.69 -14.12 -4.35
CA LEU A 122 -9.74 -15.02 -4.85
C LEU A 122 -9.21 -16.44 -5.06
N ILE A 123 -8.04 -16.60 -5.67
CA ILE A 123 -7.42 -17.92 -5.86
C ILE A 123 -7.13 -18.57 -4.50
N ARG A 124 -6.61 -17.83 -3.51
CA ARG A 124 -6.37 -18.37 -2.17
C ARG A 124 -7.65 -18.84 -1.50
N PHE A 125 -8.73 -18.08 -1.61
CA PHE A 125 -10.02 -18.46 -1.03
C PHE A 125 -10.57 -19.74 -1.67
N LEU A 126 -10.37 -19.94 -2.96
CA LEU A 126 -10.76 -21.20 -3.63
C LEU A 126 -9.91 -22.40 -3.17
N LEU A 127 -8.62 -22.19 -2.91
CA LEU A 127 -7.70 -23.28 -2.54
C LEU A 127 -7.75 -23.64 -1.04
N LEU A 128 -7.91 -22.64 -0.17
CA LEU A 128 -7.79 -22.80 1.29
C LEU A 128 -9.08 -22.47 2.04
N GLY A 129 -10.03 -21.77 1.43
CA GLY A 129 -11.25 -21.31 2.09
C GLY A 129 -10.94 -20.51 3.37
N ALA A 130 -11.64 -20.86 4.45
CA ALA A 130 -11.49 -20.24 5.76
C ALA A 130 -10.06 -20.36 6.34
N GLU A 131 -9.34 -21.41 5.98
CA GLU A 131 -7.98 -21.60 6.47
C GLU A 131 -6.98 -20.59 5.88
N THR A 132 -7.35 -19.82 4.86
CA THR A 132 -6.47 -18.79 4.25
C THR A 132 -5.82 -17.90 5.31
N PHE A 133 -6.57 -17.50 6.33
CA PHE A 133 -6.11 -16.58 7.37
C PHE A 133 -5.62 -17.27 8.63
N THR A 134 -5.42 -18.59 8.63
CA THR A 134 -5.02 -19.35 9.82
C THR A 134 -3.53 -19.68 9.79
N ALA A 135 -2.97 -20.04 10.95
CA ALA A 135 -1.60 -20.55 11.02
C ALA A 135 -1.46 -21.89 10.30
N SER A 136 -2.47 -22.77 10.34
CA SER A 136 -2.47 -24.05 9.61
C SER A 136 -2.46 -23.84 8.09
N GLY A 137 -3.27 -22.91 7.58
CA GLY A 137 -3.26 -22.54 6.17
C GLY A 137 -1.93 -21.91 5.73
N ALA A 138 -1.31 -21.11 6.58
CA ALA A 138 0.03 -20.58 6.32
C ALA A 138 1.09 -21.71 6.25
N ALA A 139 1.05 -22.68 7.16
CA ALA A 139 1.92 -23.85 7.14
C ALA A 139 1.75 -24.68 5.85
N ARG A 140 0.50 -24.93 5.42
CA ARG A 140 0.20 -25.55 4.11
C ARG A 140 0.74 -24.73 2.95
N GLY A 141 0.78 -23.41 3.10
CA GLY A 141 1.34 -22.47 2.14
C GLY A 141 2.80 -22.73 1.79
N TRP A 142 3.58 -23.29 2.71
CA TRP A 142 5.00 -23.62 2.50
C TRP A 142 5.22 -24.99 1.85
N ASN A 143 4.26 -25.90 2.02
CA ASN A 143 4.36 -27.29 1.55
C ASN A 143 3.68 -27.53 0.19
N SER A 144 2.91 -26.56 -0.31
CA SER A 144 2.27 -26.61 -1.63
C SER A 144 3.00 -25.73 -2.63
N PRO A 145 3.48 -26.26 -3.78
CA PRO A 145 4.15 -25.46 -4.80
C PRO A 145 3.31 -24.28 -5.31
N VAL A 146 2.00 -24.50 -5.45
CA VAL A 146 1.07 -23.45 -5.89
C VAL A 146 0.97 -22.34 -4.85
N LEU A 147 0.78 -22.68 -3.58
CA LEU A 147 0.66 -21.67 -2.52
C LEU A 147 1.99 -20.94 -2.26
N LEU A 148 3.11 -21.64 -2.41
CA LEU A 148 4.44 -21.05 -2.34
C LEU A 148 4.64 -20.00 -3.45
N LEU A 149 4.21 -20.31 -4.68
CA LEU A 149 4.19 -19.35 -5.79
C LEU A 149 3.31 -18.13 -5.47
N LEU A 150 2.10 -18.35 -4.93
CA LEU A 150 1.22 -17.24 -4.53
C LEU A 150 1.84 -16.39 -3.40
N ASN A 151 2.61 -16.99 -2.49
CA ASN A 151 3.35 -16.26 -1.44
C ASN A 151 4.48 -15.42 -2.06
N GLY A 152 5.21 -15.98 -3.02
CA GLY A 152 6.24 -15.26 -3.77
C GLY A 152 5.69 -14.07 -4.54
N ILE A 153 4.55 -14.24 -5.25
CA ILE A 153 3.86 -13.13 -5.94
C ILE A 153 3.41 -12.07 -4.95
N HIS A 154 2.83 -12.47 -3.81
CA HIS A 154 2.40 -11.52 -2.78
C HIS A 154 3.57 -10.68 -2.27
N LEU A 155 4.67 -11.32 -1.88
CA LEU A 155 5.88 -10.63 -1.43
C LEU A 155 6.45 -9.73 -2.53
N GLY A 156 6.53 -10.21 -3.76
CA GLY A 156 7.01 -9.45 -4.91
C GLY A 156 6.21 -8.17 -5.16
N LEU A 157 4.88 -8.25 -5.14
CA LEU A 157 3.99 -7.09 -5.31
C LEU A 157 4.04 -6.12 -4.13
N ALA A 158 4.15 -6.64 -2.90
CA ALA A 158 4.33 -5.82 -1.72
C ALA A 158 5.65 -5.03 -1.77
N LEU A 159 6.76 -5.67 -2.15
CA LEU A 159 8.04 -4.99 -2.34
C LEU A 159 7.97 -3.99 -3.51
N TRP A 160 7.30 -4.35 -4.60
CA TRP A 160 7.14 -3.48 -5.76
C TRP A 160 6.36 -2.20 -5.44
N MET A 161 5.34 -2.27 -4.59
CA MET A 161 4.62 -1.10 -4.06
C MET A 161 5.60 -0.09 -3.41
N TYR A 162 6.54 -0.55 -2.58
CA TYR A 162 7.53 0.33 -1.95
C TYR A 162 8.52 0.92 -2.97
N VAL A 163 8.92 0.15 -3.99
CA VAL A 163 9.77 0.67 -5.08
C VAL A 163 9.05 1.78 -5.85
N ILE A 164 7.76 1.59 -6.14
CA ILE A 164 6.92 2.61 -6.80
C ILE A 164 6.79 3.83 -5.90
N LEU A 165 6.52 3.66 -4.60
CA LEU A 165 6.44 4.75 -3.63
C LEU A 165 7.74 5.56 -3.58
N ALA A 166 8.91 4.91 -3.51
CA ALA A 166 10.20 5.58 -3.52
C ALA A 166 10.43 6.39 -4.80
N LYS A 167 10.08 5.82 -5.97
CA LYS A 167 10.17 6.52 -7.25
C LYS A 167 9.24 7.72 -7.30
N GLY A 168 7.98 7.57 -6.89
CA GLY A 168 7.01 8.67 -6.86
C GLY A 168 7.41 9.78 -5.92
N LEU A 169 7.92 9.43 -4.74
CA LEU A 169 8.43 10.39 -3.77
C LEU A 169 9.62 11.15 -4.34
N SER A 170 10.55 10.46 -5.02
CA SER A 170 11.68 11.12 -5.69
C SER A 170 11.25 12.15 -6.73
N VAL A 171 10.20 11.84 -7.50
CA VAL A 171 9.64 12.73 -8.53
C VAL A 171 8.92 13.91 -7.88
N ALA A 172 8.03 13.66 -6.91
CA ALA A 172 7.23 14.71 -6.29
C ALA A 172 8.06 15.69 -5.47
N GLU A 173 9.07 15.20 -4.75
CA GLU A 173 9.93 16.03 -3.89
C GLU A 173 11.08 16.68 -4.65
N GLY A 174 11.38 16.24 -5.88
CA GLY A 174 12.47 16.78 -6.70
C GLY A 174 13.88 16.41 -6.19
N PHE A 175 14.02 15.32 -5.45
CA PHE A 175 15.28 14.87 -4.86
C PHE A 175 15.71 13.46 -5.32
N SER A 176 16.93 13.04 -4.94
CA SER A 176 17.48 11.75 -5.37
C SER A 176 16.76 10.55 -4.74
N MET A 177 16.85 9.38 -5.39
CA MET A 177 16.22 8.14 -4.93
C MET A 177 16.66 7.72 -3.51
N TRP A 178 17.92 7.94 -3.16
CA TRP A 178 18.43 7.65 -1.81
C TRP A 178 17.77 8.51 -0.73
N LYS A 179 17.51 9.79 -1.02
CA LYS A 179 16.77 10.68 -0.12
C LYS A 179 15.31 10.25 0.02
N ALA A 180 14.69 9.76 -1.06
CA ALA A 180 13.35 9.18 -1.00
C ALA A 180 13.29 7.96 -0.08
N ILE A 181 14.25 7.02 -0.23
CA ILE A 181 14.36 5.84 0.64
C ILE A 181 14.59 6.27 2.10
N GLY A 182 15.51 7.20 2.36
CA GLY A 182 15.74 7.74 3.71
C GLY A 182 14.49 8.38 4.31
N THR A 183 13.74 9.14 3.52
CA THR A 183 12.46 9.75 3.93
C THR A 183 11.43 8.68 4.31
N MET A 184 11.31 7.62 3.50
CA MET A 184 10.41 6.50 3.79
C MET A 184 10.82 5.73 5.06
N LEU A 185 12.11 5.48 5.28
CA LEU A 185 12.61 4.81 6.47
C LEU A 185 12.32 5.62 7.74
N ILE A 186 12.58 6.92 7.72
CA ILE A 186 12.26 7.81 8.86
C ILE A 186 10.74 7.83 9.08
N ALA A 187 9.93 7.92 8.02
CA ALA A 187 8.47 7.91 8.14
C ALA A 187 7.98 6.60 8.77
N PHE A 188 8.54 5.46 8.36
CA PHE A 188 8.23 4.16 8.94
C PHE A 188 8.56 4.09 10.43
N MET A 189 9.72 4.62 10.85
CA MET A 189 10.08 4.71 12.26
C MET A 189 9.11 5.58 13.05
N VAL A 190 8.67 6.73 12.49
CA VAL A 190 7.64 7.57 13.11
C VAL A 190 6.33 6.80 13.30
N PHE A 191 5.90 6.03 12.29
CA PHE A 191 4.70 5.20 12.43
C PHE A 191 4.84 4.12 13.52
N ILE A 192 6.01 3.47 13.63
CA ILE A 192 6.27 2.50 14.71
C ILE A 192 6.17 3.19 16.07
N VAL A 193 6.82 4.34 16.24
CA VAL A 193 6.80 5.08 17.52
C VAL A 193 5.38 5.49 17.88
N LEU A 194 4.60 6.04 16.95
CA LEU A 194 3.20 6.38 17.18
C LEU A 194 2.37 5.15 17.57
N PHE A 195 2.57 4.03 16.89
CA PHE A 195 1.87 2.78 17.22
C PHE A 195 2.24 2.27 18.62
N VAL A 196 3.52 2.29 19.00
CA VAL A 196 3.98 1.88 20.33
C VAL A 196 3.41 2.78 21.42
N ILE A 197 3.41 4.10 21.22
CA ILE A 197 2.83 5.05 22.17
C ILE A 197 1.34 4.74 22.38
N ILE A 198 0.59 4.58 21.29
CA ILE A 198 -0.82 4.22 21.34
C ILE A 198 -1.00 2.90 22.10
N ALA A 199 -0.26 1.85 21.75
CA ALA A 199 -0.35 0.55 22.41
C ALA A 199 -0.08 0.66 23.93
N LEU A 200 0.93 1.43 24.34
CA LEU A 200 1.26 1.65 25.76
C LEU A 200 0.18 2.45 26.52
N THR A 201 -0.59 3.30 25.85
CA THR A 201 -1.72 4.00 26.48
C THR A 201 -2.93 3.09 26.71
N PHE A 202 -3.11 2.04 25.91
CA PHE A 202 -4.20 1.08 26.04
C PHE A 202 -3.82 -0.16 26.87
N LEU A 203 -2.54 -0.48 26.99
CA LEU A 203 -2.03 -1.62 27.78
C LEU A 203 -2.51 -1.63 29.26
N PRO A 204 -2.61 -0.50 29.98
CA PRO A 204 -3.07 -0.48 31.37
C PRO A 204 -4.58 -0.73 31.54
N LEU A 205 -5.34 -0.84 30.44
CA LEU A 205 -6.79 -1.03 30.46
C LEU A 205 -7.22 -2.51 30.33
N PHE A 206 -6.26 -3.44 30.30
CA PHE A 206 -6.46 -4.89 30.23
C PHE A 206 -5.70 -5.58 31.36
#